data_AF-A0A8K0F226-F1
#
_entry.id   AF-A0A8K0F226-F1
#
_cell.length_a   1.000
_cell.length_b   1.000
_cell.length_c   1.000
_cell.angle_alpha   90.00
_cell.angle_beta   90.00
_cell.angle_gamma   90.00
#
_symmetry.space_group_name_H-M   'P 1'
#
loop_
_entity.id
_entity.type
_entity.pdbx_description
1 polymer ?
#
loop_
_entity_poly.entity_id
_entity_poly.type
_entity_poly.pdbx_seq_one_letter_code
_entity_poly.pdbx_strand_id
1 'polypeptide(L)'
;MSTLFAATAARIFGNVVGNGLRSGNKVLRKSLAGPQILSWYPPAIELLGDTQFKDPQRARADLATMRRKKKGKTVKKGEGKRASSGKKK
;
A
#
# COMPACT_ATOMS: atom_id res chain seq x y z
N MET A 1 56.16 7.84 -3.04
CA MET A 1 55.94 6.39 -3.25
C MET A 1 54.52 5.95 -2.87
N SER A 2 53.98 6.31 -1.71
CA SER A 2 52.63 5.90 -1.27
C SER A 2 51.46 6.44 -2.12
N THR A 3 51.56 7.67 -2.61
CA THR A 3 50.50 8.33 -3.39
C THR A 3 50.28 7.70 -4.77
N LEU A 4 51.33 7.22 -5.42
CA LEU A 4 51.25 6.48 -6.68
C LEU A 4 50.52 5.15 -6.49
N PHE A 5 50.83 4.44 -5.42
CA PHE A 5 50.16 3.17 -5.10
C PHE A 5 48.66 3.39 -4.84
N ALA A 6 48.32 4.44 -4.07
CA ALA A 6 46.93 4.82 -3.82
C ALA A 6 46.19 5.22 -5.11
N ALA A 7 46.81 5.99 -6.00
CA ALA A 7 46.22 6.37 -7.28
C ALA A 7 46.03 5.15 -8.22
N THR A 8 46.99 4.23 -8.23
CA THR A 8 46.92 3.00 -9.04
C THR A 8 45.81 2.08 -8.52
N ALA A 9 45.72 1.90 -7.20
CA ALA A 9 44.65 1.13 -6.57
C ALA A 9 43.27 1.78 -6.80
N ALA A 10 43.18 3.11 -6.74
CA ALA A 10 41.95 3.83 -7.04
C ALA A 10 41.47 3.59 -8.47
N ARG A 11 42.39 3.56 -9.43
CA ARG A 11 42.10 3.22 -10.83
C ARG A 11 41.63 1.77 -10.99
N ILE A 12 42.27 0.82 -10.30
CA ILE A 12 41.93 -0.62 -10.40
C ILE A 12 40.55 -0.91 -9.80
N PHE A 13 40.24 -0.35 -8.63
CA PHE A 13 39.04 -0.68 -7.86
C PHE A 13 37.89 0.32 -8.00
N GLY A 14 38.06 1.36 -8.83
CA GLY A 14 37.05 2.41 -9.02
C GLY A 14 36.87 3.31 -7.80
N ASN A 15 37.87 3.39 -6.90
CA ASN A 15 37.80 4.31 -5.77
C ASN A 15 38.06 5.74 -6.24
N VAL A 16 37.37 6.70 -5.65
CA VAL A 16 37.56 8.13 -5.97
C VAL A 16 38.52 8.74 -4.96
N VAL A 17 39.66 9.27 -5.44
CA VAL A 17 40.60 10.06 -4.63
C VAL A 17 40.16 11.52 -4.68
N GLY A 18 39.59 12.01 -3.58
CA GLY A 18 39.13 13.39 -3.45
C GLY A 18 40.18 14.33 -2.85
N ASN A 19 39.91 15.64 -2.93
CA ASN A 19 40.71 16.72 -2.35
C ASN A 19 40.32 17.03 -0.88
N GLY A 20 39.62 16.12 -0.20
CA GLY A 20 39.12 16.32 1.16
C GLY A 20 37.83 17.16 1.26
N LEU A 21 37.34 17.73 0.16
CA LEU A 21 36.07 18.45 0.11
C LEU A 21 34.89 17.51 -0.20
N ARG A 22 33.67 17.96 0.10
CA ARG A 22 32.44 17.19 -0.16
C ARG A 22 32.14 17.14 -1.66
N SER A 23 32.32 15.98 -2.28
CA SER A 23 32.12 15.75 -3.73
C SER A 23 30.77 15.10 -4.11
N GLY A 24 29.88 14.86 -3.15
CA GLY A 24 28.58 14.21 -3.41
C GLY A 24 28.64 12.68 -3.64
N ASN A 25 29.84 12.08 -3.71
CA ASN A 25 30.01 10.62 -3.93
C ASN A 25 29.27 9.76 -2.87
N LYS A 26 29.10 10.28 -1.65
CA LYS A 26 28.28 9.63 -0.61
C LYS A 26 26.82 9.45 -1.03
N VAL A 27 26.25 10.35 -1.82
CA VAL A 27 24.87 10.25 -2.31
C VAL A 27 24.79 9.21 -3.42
N LEU A 28 25.74 9.23 -4.36
CA LEU A 28 25.80 8.29 -5.48
C LEU A 28 26.00 6.83 -5.04
N ARG A 29 26.76 6.61 -3.97
CA ARG A 29 26.99 5.27 -3.39
C ARG A 29 25.82 4.71 -2.59
N LYS A 30 24.80 5.52 -2.27
CA LYS A 30 23.63 5.02 -1.55
C LYS A 30 22.84 4.10 -2.47
N SER A 31 22.54 2.90 -1.99
CA SER A 31 21.57 2.03 -2.64
C SER A 31 20.18 2.70 -2.62
N LEU A 32 19.42 2.52 -3.70
CA LEU A 32 18.06 3.03 -3.79
C LEU A 32 17.14 2.20 -2.89
N ALA A 33 16.62 2.81 -1.83
CA ALA A 33 15.68 2.16 -0.92
C ALA A 33 14.22 2.17 -1.41
N GLY A 34 13.92 2.91 -2.49
CA GLY A 34 12.55 3.08 -3.01
C GLY A 34 11.80 1.77 -3.25
N PRO A 35 12.38 0.79 -3.97
CA PRO A 35 11.72 -0.50 -4.20
C PRO A 35 11.41 -1.26 -2.91
N GLN A 36 12.35 -1.27 -1.96
CA GLN A 36 12.17 -1.93 -0.68
C GLN A 36 11.06 -1.27 0.15
N ILE A 37 11.01 0.07 0.15
CA ILE A 37 9.96 0.85 0.83
C ILE A 37 8.59 0.57 0.20
N LEU A 38 8.51 0.52 -1.13
CA LEU A 38 7.25 0.24 -1.84
C LEU A 38 6.72 -1.17 -1.53
N SER A 39 7.62 -2.13 -1.33
CA SER A 39 7.28 -3.52 -1.00
C SER A 39 6.85 -3.75 0.46
N TRP A 40 6.76 -2.69 1.28
CA TRP A 40 6.44 -2.82 2.70
C TRP A 40 5.09 -3.49 2.96
N TYR A 41 4.07 -3.16 2.17
CA TYR A 41 2.79 -3.86 2.19
C TYR A 41 2.70 -4.80 1.00
N PRO A 42 2.27 -6.05 1.21
CA PRO A 42 2.01 -6.95 0.09
C PRO A 42 0.91 -6.35 -0.80
N PRO A 43 1.02 -6.53 -2.13
CA PRO A 43 -0.05 -6.11 -3.04
C PRO A 43 -1.36 -6.82 -2.66
N ALA A 44 -2.47 -6.10 -2.73
CA ALA A 44 -3.77 -6.70 -2.45
C ALA A 44 -4.06 -7.83 -3.45
N ILE A 45 -4.56 -8.95 -2.95
CA ILE A 45 -4.84 -10.17 -3.73
C ILE A 45 -5.79 -9.87 -4.91
N GLU A 46 -6.68 -8.89 -4.75
CA GLU A 46 -7.58 -8.41 -5.81
C GLU A 46 -6.83 -7.84 -7.03
N LEU A 47 -5.66 -7.22 -6.84
CA LEU A 47 -4.83 -6.70 -7.94
C LEU A 47 -3.99 -7.79 -8.61
N LEU A 48 -3.87 -8.97 -8.01
CA LEU A 48 -3.15 -10.10 -8.63
C LEU A 48 -3.95 -10.73 -9.78
N GLY A 49 -5.18 -10.29 -10.03
CA GLY A 49 -5.99 -10.72 -11.18
C GLY A 49 -6.47 -12.17 -11.09
N ASP A 50 -6.47 -12.75 -9.89
CA ASP A 50 -6.99 -14.09 -9.69
C ASP A 50 -8.50 -14.11 -9.93
N THR A 51 -8.88 -14.66 -11.09
CA THR A 51 -10.28 -14.79 -11.51
C THR A 51 -11.11 -15.69 -10.59
N GLN A 52 -10.45 -16.54 -9.79
CA GLN A 52 -11.10 -17.43 -8.83
C GLN A 52 -11.21 -16.81 -7.43
N PHE A 53 -10.51 -15.72 -7.16
CA PHE A 53 -10.57 -15.04 -5.86
C PHE A 53 -11.96 -14.43 -5.65
N LYS A 54 -12.67 -14.92 -4.64
CA LYS A 54 -13.96 -14.38 -4.21
C LYS A 54 -13.79 -13.79 -2.82
N ASP A 55 -13.83 -12.46 -2.72
CA ASP A 55 -13.80 -11.79 -1.43
C ASP A 55 -15.01 -12.22 -0.57
N PRO A 56 -14.80 -12.93 0.56
CA PRO A 56 -15.88 -13.39 1.41
C PRO A 56 -16.65 -12.24 2.04
N GLN A 57 -16.04 -11.07 2.23
CA GLN A 57 -16.73 -9.91 2.80
C GLN A 57 -17.74 -9.32 1.82
N ARG A 58 -17.35 -9.14 0.55
CA ARG A 58 -18.29 -8.73 -0.52
C ARG A 58 -19.46 -9.70 -0.66
N ALA A 59 -19.18 -11.01 -0.71
CA ALA A 59 -20.23 -12.02 -0.80
C ALA A 59 -21.22 -11.96 0.39
N ARG A 60 -20.72 -11.72 1.61
CA ARG A 60 -21.56 -11.52 2.80
C ARG A 60 -22.39 -10.23 2.70
N ALA A 61 -21.81 -9.14 2.21
CA ALA A 61 -22.48 -7.85 2.05
C ALA A 61 -23.62 -7.92 1.01
N ASP A 62 -23.40 -8.60 -0.10
CA ASP A 62 -24.42 -8.82 -1.14
C ASP A 62 -25.58 -9.66 -0.60
N LEU A 63 -25.24 -10.74 0.12
CA LEU A 63 -26.24 -11.60 0.75
C LEU A 63 -27.07 -10.83 1.79
N ALA A 64 -26.43 -9.98 2.60
CA ALA A 64 -27.13 -9.11 3.54
C ALA A 64 -28.06 -8.12 2.82
N THR A 65 -27.62 -7.56 1.70
CA THR A 65 -28.41 -6.66 0.85
C THR A 65 -29.63 -7.36 0.26
N MET A 66 -29.45 -8.57 -0.29
CA MET A 66 -30.55 -9.38 -0.81
C MET A 66 -31.57 -9.75 0.28
N ARG A 67 -31.09 -10.11 1.49
CA ARG A 67 -31.96 -10.36 2.64
C ARG A 67 -32.75 -9.11 3.05
N ARG A 68 -32.14 -7.92 3.01
CA ARG A 68 -32.84 -6.65 3.28
C ARG A 68 -33.86 -6.31 2.21
N LYS A 69 -33.54 -6.48 0.92
CA LYS A 69 -34.47 -6.28 -0.21
C LYS A 69 -35.73 -7.13 -0.05
N LYS A 70 -35.59 -8.42 0.29
CA LYS A 70 -36.73 -9.33 0.55
C LYS A 70 -37.60 -8.89 1.73
N LYS A 71 -37.03 -8.17 2.71
CA LYS A 71 -37.76 -7.65 3.89
C LYS A 71 -38.44 -6.31 3.63
N GLY A 72 -38.25 -5.70 2.46
CA GLY A 72 -38.80 -4.39 2.10
C GLY A 72 -37.97 -3.20 2.61
N LYS A 73 -38.50 -1.98 2.48
CA LYS A 73 -37.84 -0.74 2.90
C LYS A 73 -37.46 -0.83 4.38
N THR A 74 -36.16 -0.84 4.67
CA THR A 74 -35.68 -0.83 6.05
C THR A 74 -35.98 0.55 6.62
N VAL A 75 -36.78 0.59 7.69
CA VAL A 75 -37.15 1.84 8.34
C VAL A 75 -36.05 2.26 9.31
N LYS A 76 -35.86 3.57 9.50
CA LYS A 76 -34.88 4.09 10.46
C LYS A 76 -35.25 3.58 11.86
N LYS A 77 -34.23 3.33 12.70
CA LYS A 77 -34.44 2.93 14.10
C LYS A 77 -35.39 3.93 14.78
N GLY A 78 -36.50 3.44 15.34
CA GLY A 78 -37.54 4.27 15.96
C GLY A 78 -38.74 4.61 15.06
N GLU A 79 -38.65 4.43 13.74
CA GLU A 79 -39.72 4.76 12.77
C GLU A 79 -40.52 3.53 12.32
N GLY A 80 -40.57 2.46 13.13
CA GLY A 80 -41.30 1.25 12.77
C GLY A 80 -42.81 1.49 12.52
N LYS A 81 -43.49 0.55 11.85
CA LYS A 81 -44.94 0.65 11.53
C LYS A 81 -45.84 0.97 12.74
N ARG A 82 -45.45 0.53 13.94
CA ARG A 82 -46.17 0.81 15.19
C ARG A 82 -45.96 2.24 15.72
N ALA A 83 -44.84 2.88 15.39
CA ALA A 83 -44.57 4.26 15.76
C ALA A 83 -45.34 5.24 14.86
N SER A 84 -45.57 4.89 13.58
CA SER A 84 -46.38 5.70 12.66
C SER A 84 -47.88 5.55 12.87
N SER A 85 -48.37 4.41 13.38
CA SER A 85 -49.80 4.21 13.67
C SER A 85 -50.34 5.08 14.79
N GLY A 86 -49.50 5.45 15.77
CA GLY A 86 -49.89 6.36 16.86
C GLY A 86 -49.90 7.86 16.50
N LYS A 87 -49.43 8.20 15.30
CA LYS A 87 -49.32 9.60 14.81
C LYS A 87 -50.47 10.00 13.87
N LYS A 88 -51.40 9.09 13.55
CA LYS A 88 -52.62 9.41 12.81
C LYS A 88 -53.58 10.18 13.73
N LYS A 89 -53.57 11.50 13.59
CA LYS A 89 -54.79 12.31 13.76
C LYS A 89 -55.70 12.08 12.57
#